data_AF-A0A933JUY1-F1
#
_entry.id   AF-A0A933JUY1-F1
#
_cell.length_a   1.000
_cell.length_b   1.000
_cell.length_c   1.000
_cell.angle_alpha   90.00
_cell.angle_beta   90.00
_cell.angle_gamma   90.00
#
_symmetry.space_group_name_H-M   'P 1'
#
loop_
_entity.id
_entity.type
_entity.pdbx_description
1 polymer ?
#
loop_
_entity_poly.entity_id
_entity_poly.type
_entity_poly.pdbx_seq_one_letter_code
_entity_poly.pdbx_strand_id
1 'polypeptide(L)'
;MDEGIEAESSPRRFTSRTLAGLLALVTPSLPTAAARAEGVAPPVFVSVDKLVRSLESVASEQERLPFVRAEFAELVRTHGLLDSADVYRAYVRVRMIFEAAREGGTWRIRWRVTDREPRSDEIWREWRALRSIPPEREPTATAECDELAALFSFLVRKLGVPETGLFWSTRDHAIAVWTAPGTSKKPVRIPVPTSQVGLDEAETIGTKEVDPWKQKTIYPYSRKDVDDQVTLPGRIATFLVAAARATAVPRAELDAARNIRVNSFPP
;
A
#
# COMPACT_ATOMS: atom_id res chain seq x y z
N MET A 1 -1.50 -23.27 -65.05
CA MET A 1 -0.45 -22.27 -64.75
C MET A 1 0.36 -22.83 -63.59
N ASP A 2 0.87 -24.04 -63.76
CA ASP A 2 2.08 -24.41 -64.55
C ASP A 2 3.29 -24.18 -63.65
N GLU A 3 3.94 -25.25 -63.16
CA GLU A 3 5.04 -25.91 -63.88
C GLU A 3 6.05 -24.86 -64.36
N GLY A 4 7.19 -24.71 -63.70
CA GLY A 4 8.29 -25.67 -63.74
C GLY A 4 9.37 -25.09 -64.65
N ILE A 5 10.60 -24.91 -64.15
CA ILE A 5 11.80 -24.81 -64.99
C ILE A 5 12.92 -25.58 -64.30
N GLU A 6 13.20 -26.74 -64.87
CA GLU A 6 14.39 -27.56 -64.68
C GLU A 6 15.60 -26.99 -65.42
N ALA A 7 16.79 -27.41 -64.94
CA ALA A 7 17.97 -27.85 -65.71
C ALA A 7 18.67 -26.83 -66.63
N GLU A 8 19.97 -26.88 -66.94
CA GLU A 8 21.13 -27.74 -66.67
C GLU A 8 22.33 -26.97 -67.27
N SER A 9 23.56 -27.18 -66.79
CA SER A 9 24.72 -27.45 -67.66
C SER A 9 26.03 -27.61 -66.87
N SER A 10 26.48 -28.87 -66.84
CA SER A 10 27.86 -29.33 -66.61
C SER A 10 28.78 -28.97 -67.81
N PRO A 11 30.06 -29.41 -67.91
CA PRO A 11 31.12 -29.63 -66.92
C PRO A 11 32.48 -29.06 -67.40
N ARG A 12 33.50 -28.91 -66.53
CA ARG A 12 34.92 -29.02 -66.96
C ARG A 12 35.77 -29.75 -65.92
N ARG A 13 36.29 -30.91 -66.33
CA ARG A 13 37.33 -31.67 -65.63
C ARG A 13 38.69 -31.01 -65.88
N PHE A 14 39.51 -30.87 -64.83
CA PHE A 14 40.97 -30.84 -64.96
C PHE A 14 41.62 -31.54 -63.75
N THR A 15 42.21 -32.69 -64.07
CA THR A 15 43.42 -33.35 -63.55
C THR A 15 43.89 -33.17 -62.10
N SER A 16 44.08 -34.33 -61.47
CA SER A 16 44.77 -34.64 -60.21
C SER A 16 46.11 -33.93 -59.98
N ARG A 17 46.35 -33.56 -58.72
CA ARG A 17 47.67 -33.70 -58.07
C ARG A 17 47.51 -33.92 -56.56
N THR A 18 48.08 -35.02 -56.12
CA THR A 18 48.20 -35.51 -54.75
C THR A 18 49.01 -34.54 -53.88
N LEU A 19 48.53 -34.23 -52.68
CA LEU A 19 49.38 -33.91 -51.53
C LEU A 19 48.67 -34.35 -50.26
N ALA A 20 49.23 -35.40 -49.65
CA ALA A 20 48.90 -35.83 -48.30
C ALA A 20 49.40 -34.75 -47.32
N GLY A 21 48.46 -34.12 -46.63
CA GLY A 21 48.72 -33.18 -45.54
C GLY A 21 47.80 -33.53 -44.38
N LEU A 22 48.38 -34.04 -43.30
CA LEU A 22 47.72 -34.39 -42.06
C LEU A 22 47.15 -33.11 -41.41
N LEU A 23 45.88 -32.78 -41.64
CA LEU A 23 45.17 -31.76 -40.87
C LEU A 23 44.61 -32.42 -39.61
N ALA A 24 45.16 -32.03 -38.45
CA ALA A 24 44.51 -32.26 -37.17
C ALA A 24 43.14 -31.58 -37.18
N LEU A 25 42.08 -32.38 -37.08
CA LEU A 25 40.75 -31.89 -36.75
C LEU A 25 40.80 -31.32 -35.33
N VAL A 26 41.05 -30.01 -35.21
CA VAL A 26 40.61 -29.28 -34.02
C VAL A 26 39.09 -29.23 -34.12
N THR A 27 38.43 -30.20 -33.48
CA THR A 27 37.01 -30.06 -33.18
C THR A 27 36.87 -28.80 -32.33
N PRO A 28 36.11 -27.76 -32.75
CA PRO A 28 35.67 -26.77 -31.79
C PRO A 28 34.83 -27.53 -30.78
N SER A 29 35.38 -27.76 -29.59
CA SER A 29 34.60 -28.13 -28.42
C SER A 29 33.57 -27.01 -28.28
N LEU A 30 32.35 -27.27 -28.74
CA LEU A 30 31.20 -26.45 -28.41
C LEU A 30 31.26 -26.27 -26.89
N PRO A 31 31.35 -25.03 -26.37
CA PRO A 31 31.26 -24.86 -24.94
C PRO A 31 29.95 -25.52 -24.52
N THR A 32 30.09 -26.56 -23.70
CA THR A 32 28.95 -27.15 -23.01
C THR A 32 28.22 -25.97 -22.39
N ALA A 33 26.98 -25.74 -22.81
CA ALA A 33 26.07 -24.77 -22.22
C ALA A 33 25.71 -25.25 -20.81
N ALA A 34 26.70 -25.31 -19.93
CA ALA A 34 26.54 -25.47 -18.51
C ALA A 34 26.55 -24.07 -17.91
N ALA A 35 25.44 -23.76 -17.24
CA ALA A 35 25.31 -22.73 -16.23
C ALA A 35 25.40 -21.27 -16.67
N ARG A 36 24.28 -20.75 -17.18
CA ARG A 36 23.66 -19.57 -16.57
C ARG A 36 22.16 -19.82 -16.40
N ALA A 37 21.82 -20.70 -15.47
CA ALA A 37 20.62 -20.41 -14.69
C ALA A 37 20.97 -19.12 -13.94
N GLU A 38 20.48 -17.97 -14.42
CA GLU A 38 20.39 -16.80 -13.56
C GLU A 38 19.61 -17.26 -12.34
N GLY A 39 20.33 -17.50 -11.24
CA GLY A 39 19.72 -17.92 -9.99
C GLY A 39 18.72 -16.86 -9.62
N VAL A 40 17.43 -17.17 -9.76
CA VAL A 40 16.36 -16.33 -9.25
C VAL A 40 16.69 -16.13 -7.77
N ALA A 41 17.09 -14.92 -7.40
CA ALA A 41 17.42 -14.59 -6.03
C ALA A 41 16.28 -15.07 -5.13
N PRO A 42 16.58 -15.66 -3.96
CA PRO A 42 15.54 -16.21 -3.10
C PRO A 42 14.50 -15.12 -2.79
N PRO A 43 13.21 -15.49 -2.72
CA PRO A 43 12.17 -14.52 -2.44
C PRO A 43 12.46 -13.82 -1.11
N VAL A 44 12.59 -12.49 -1.17
CA VAL A 44 12.77 -11.66 0.03
C VAL A 44 11.42 -11.52 0.70
N PHE A 45 11.38 -11.73 2.01
CA PHE A 45 10.20 -11.55 2.85
C PHE A 45 10.48 -10.53 3.96
N VAL A 46 9.47 -9.77 4.35
CA VAL A 46 9.55 -8.72 5.38
C VAL A 46 8.47 -8.99 6.42
N SER A 47 8.86 -9.09 7.69
CA SER A 47 7.90 -9.26 8.79
C SER A 47 7.06 -8.00 9.02
N VAL A 48 5.87 -8.17 9.58
CA VAL A 48 4.99 -7.04 9.96
C VAL A 48 5.69 -6.09 10.94
N ASP A 49 6.45 -6.59 11.92
CA ASP A 49 7.25 -5.73 12.81
C ASP A 49 8.22 -4.84 12.04
N LYS A 50 8.94 -5.41 11.06
CA LYS A 50 9.88 -4.64 10.23
C LYS A 50 9.17 -3.63 9.32
N LEU A 51 7.98 -3.96 8.80
CA LEU A 51 7.13 -3.02 8.09
C LEU A 51 6.73 -1.86 8.99
N VAL A 52 6.23 -2.13 10.21
CA VAL A 52 5.80 -1.10 11.17
C VAL A 52 6.95 -0.17 11.54
N ARG A 53 8.14 -0.69 11.82
CA ARG A 53 9.34 0.15 12.06
C ARG A 53 9.69 1.03 10.87
N SER A 54 9.50 0.52 9.65
CA SER A 54 9.72 1.31 8.44
C SER A 54 8.69 2.43 8.29
N LEU A 55 7.42 2.16 8.62
CA LEU A 55 6.37 3.17 8.67
C LEU A 55 6.62 4.22 9.76
N GLU A 56 7.14 3.82 10.92
CA GLU A 56 7.56 4.77 11.96
C GLU A 56 8.64 5.73 11.46
N SER A 57 9.66 5.22 10.74
CA SER A 57 10.67 6.07 10.11
C SER A 57 10.05 7.07 9.13
N VAL A 58 9.07 6.63 8.31
CA VAL A 58 8.36 7.53 7.39
C VAL A 58 7.57 8.60 8.14
N ALA A 59 6.90 8.24 9.25
CA ALA A 59 6.20 9.22 10.08
C ALA A 59 7.17 10.26 10.66
N SER A 60 8.34 9.84 11.15
CA SER A 60 9.38 10.76 11.64
C SER A 60 9.95 11.67 10.55
N GLU A 61 10.03 11.22 9.29
CA GLU A 61 10.36 12.06 8.14
C GLU A 61 9.28 13.14 7.92
N GLN A 62 8.00 12.75 7.95
CA GLN A 62 6.86 13.65 7.72
C GLN A 62 6.66 14.69 8.84
N GLU A 63 7.06 14.39 10.07
CA GLU A 63 6.97 15.30 11.23
C GLU A 63 7.70 16.63 10.98
N ARG A 64 8.74 16.61 10.13
CA ARG A 64 9.58 17.78 9.81
C ARG A 64 8.98 18.68 8.72
N LEU A 65 7.87 18.27 8.10
CA LEU A 65 7.30 18.98 6.97
C LEU A 65 6.42 20.15 7.45
N PRO A 66 6.68 21.41 7.00
CA PRO A 66 5.93 22.57 7.47
C PRO A 66 4.42 22.50 7.21
N PHE A 67 4.00 21.93 6.08
CA PHE A 67 2.57 21.81 5.76
C PHE A 67 1.86 20.82 6.69
N VAL A 68 2.53 19.75 7.15
CA VAL A 68 1.95 18.79 8.11
C VAL A 68 1.71 19.50 9.44
N ARG A 69 2.64 20.36 9.87
CA ARG A 69 2.44 21.20 11.06
C ARG A 69 1.31 22.21 10.89
N ALA A 70 1.17 22.81 9.71
CA ALA A 70 0.10 23.75 9.42
C ALA A 70 -1.29 23.07 9.45
N GLU A 71 -1.41 21.88 8.88
CA GLU A 71 -2.65 21.09 8.94
C GLU A 71 -2.98 20.65 10.38
N PHE A 72 -1.98 20.28 11.18
CA PHE A 72 -2.18 20.01 12.61
C PHE A 72 -2.69 21.25 13.36
N ALA A 73 -2.10 22.42 13.11
CA ALA A 73 -2.54 23.67 13.70
C ALA A 73 -4.00 24.00 13.32
N GLU A 74 -4.42 23.69 12.10
CA GLU A 74 -5.83 23.79 11.70
C GLU A 74 -6.74 22.88 12.52
N LEU A 75 -6.36 21.60 12.66
CA LEU A 75 -7.11 20.63 13.43
C LEU A 75 -7.22 21.04 14.91
N VAL A 76 -6.13 21.58 15.47
CA VAL A 76 -6.10 22.16 16.82
C VAL A 76 -7.12 23.29 16.96
N ARG A 77 -7.13 24.25 16.03
CA ARG A 77 -8.09 25.38 16.08
C ARG A 77 -9.53 24.91 15.91
N THR A 78 -9.77 23.94 15.04
CA THR A 78 -11.12 23.47 14.72
C THR A 78 -11.73 22.64 15.84
N HIS A 79 -10.94 21.79 16.50
CA HIS A 79 -11.45 20.84 17.49
C HIS A 79 -11.01 21.11 18.93
N GLY A 80 -10.19 22.14 19.17
CA GLY A 80 -9.69 22.46 20.50
C GLY A 80 -8.73 21.40 21.06
N LEU A 81 -7.91 20.78 20.19
CA LEU A 81 -6.88 19.84 20.60
C LEU A 81 -5.77 20.52 21.40
N LEU A 82 -5.13 19.79 22.30
CA LEU A 82 -3.91 20.24 22.95
C LEU A 82 -2.76 20.29 21.93
N ASP A 83 -2.22 21.49 21.66
CA ASP A 83 -0.98 21.64 20.88
C ASP A 83 0.22 21.25 21.75
N SER A 84 0.60 19.98 21.69
CA SER A 84 1.79 19.43 22.33
C SER A 84 2.56 18.57 21.34
N ALA A 85 3.86 18.37 21.61
CA ALA A 85 4.70 17.52 20.77
C ALA A 85 4.14 16.10 20.65
N ASP A 86 3.56 15.55 21.72
CA ASP A 86 3.02 14.19 21.74
C ASP A 86 1.76 14.07 20.86
N VAL A 87 0.85 15.05 20.95
CA VAL A 87 -0.36 15.08 20.12
C VAL A 87 -0.01 15.34 18.65
N TYR A 88 0.97 16.19 18.37
CA TYR A 88 1.47 16.39 17.01
C TYR A 88 2.07 15.09 16.44
N ARG A 89 2.93 14.39 17.20
CA ARG A 89 3.49 13.10 16.77
C ARG A 89 2.43 12.03 16.56
N ALA A 90 1.34 12.06 17.33
CA ALA A 90 0.19 11.18 17.11
C ALA A 90 -0.57 11.56 15.82
N TYR A 91 -0.81 12.86 15.59
CA TYR A 91 -1.43 13.37 14.37
C TYR A 91 -0.66 12.95 13.11
N VAL A 92 0.66 13.06 13.10
CA VAL A 92 1.49 12.68 11.93
C VAL A 92 1.28 11.21 11.56
N ARG A 93 1.25 10.31 12.56
CA ARG A 93 1.01 8.87 12.36
C ARG A 93 -0.41 8.58 11.89
N VAL A 94 -1.39 9.22 12.52
CA VAL A 94 -2.80 9.16 12.13
C VAL A 94 -2.97 9.59 10.67
N ARG A 95 -2.47 10.76 10.31
CA ARG A 95 -2.51 11.30 8.95
C ARG A 95 -1.87 10.36 7.94
N MET A 96 -0.64 9.91 8.17
CA MET A 96 0.08 9.03 7.24
C MET A 96 -0.70 7.73 7.00
N ILE A 97 -1.17 7.06 8.05
CA ILE A 97 -1.90 5.80 7.89
C ILE A 97 -3.28 6.04 7.29
N PHE A 98 -3.99 7.09 7.67
CA PHE A 98 -5.26 7.47 7.05
C PHE A 98 -5.10 7.64 5.54
N GLU A 99 -4.16 8.47 5.10
CA GLU A 99 -3.97 8.79 3.68
C GLU A 99 -3.47 7.58 2.87
N ALA A 100 -2.74 6.69 3.52
CA ALA A 100 -2.29 5.45 2.88
C ALA A 100 -3.41 4.41 2.77
N ALA A 101 -4.13 4.17 3.86
CA ALA A 101 -5.04 3.03 4.02
C ALA A 101 -6.50 3.32 3.68
N ARG A 102 -6.94 4.60 3.61
CA ARG A 102 -8.33 4.94 3.25
C ARG A 102 -8.69 4.40 1.86
N GLU A 103 -9.98 4.29 1.59
CA GLU A 103 -10.49 4.04 0.24
C GLU A 103 -9.87 5.02 -0.76
N GLY A 104 -9.27 4.49 -1.83
CA GLY A 104 -8.59 5.31 -2.82
C GLY A 104 -7.32 5.99 -2.31
N GLY A 105 -6.80 5.61 -1.14
CA GLY A 105 -5.51 6.03 -0.60
C GLY A 105 -4.31 5.47 -1.37
N THR A 106 -3.09 5.78 -0.93
CA THR A 106 -1.87 5.40 -1.68
C THR A 106 -1.59 3.90 -1.66
N TRP A 107 -2.14 3.13 -0.71
CA TRP A 107 -2.11 1.66 -0.75
C TRP A 107 -3.09 1.05 -1.73
N ARG A 108 -3.98 1.85 -2.34
CA ARG A 108 -4.93 1.41 -3.37
C ARG A 108 -5.82 0.27 -2.87
N ILE A 109 -6.34 0.40 -1.65
CA ILE A 109 -7.38 -0.49 -1.15
C ILE A 109 -8.70 -0.03 -1.75
N ARG A 110 -9.47 -0.96 -2.30
CA ARG A 110 -10.79 -0.69 -2.87
C ARG A 110 -11.87 -0.96 -1.83
N TRP A 111 -12.82 -0.05 -1.73
CA TRP A 111 -14.03 -0.29 -0.95
C TRP A 111 -15.05 -1.14 -1.72
N ARG A 112 -15.54 -2.20 -1.08
CA ARG A 112 -16.70 -3.01 -1.48
C ARG A 112 -17.38 -3.55 -0.23
N VAL A 113 -18.66 -3.88 -0.34
CA VAL A 113 -19.35 -4.68 0.69
C VAL A 113 -18.75 -6.08 0.69
N THR A 114 -18.30 -6.55 1.84
CA THR A 114 -17.68 -7.88 2.00
C THR A 114 -18.48 -8.78 2.93
N ASP A 115 -19.40 -8.22 3.73
CA ASP A 115 -20.19 -8.93 4.74
C ASP A 115 -19.31 -9.69 5.75
N ARG A 116 -18.10 -9.18 6.04
CA ARG A 116 -17.15 -9.76 7.00
C ARG A 116 -17.22 -9.05 8.35
N GLU A 117 -16.54 -9.63 9.33
CA GLU A 117 -16.40 -9.01 10.65
C GLU A 117 -15.44 -7.80 10.59
N PRO A 118 -15.59 -6.81 11.49
CA PRO A 118 -14.84 -5.53 11.50
C PRO A 118 -13.35 -5.72 11.87
N ARG A 119 -12.58 -6.26 10.92
CA ARG A 119 -11.26 -6.87 11.13
C ARG A 119 -10.41 -6.78 9.86
N SER A 120 -9.11 -6.54 9.97
CA SER A 120 -8.25 -6.39 8.79
C SER A 120 -7.56 -7.66 8.28
N ASP A 121 -7.89 -8.85 8.78
CA ASP A 121 -7.22 -10.13 8.44
C ASP A 121 -7.17 -10.39 6.95
N GLU A 122 -8.26 -10.05 6.24
CA GLU A 122 -8.33 -10.30 4.80
C GLU A 122 -7.34 -9.45 4.04
N ILE A 123 -7.21 -8.16 4.40
CA ILE A 123 -6.27 -7.26 3.75
C ILE A 123 -4.84 -7.80 3.89
N TRP A 124 -4.49 -8.31 5.08
CA TRP A 124 -3.21 -8.98 5.30
C TRP A 124 -3.08 -10.25 4.46
N ARG A 125 -4.15 -11.04 4.33
CA ARG A 125 -4.16 -12.26 3.50
C ARG A 125 -3.94 -11.94 2.02
N GLU A 126 -4.65 -10.95 1.48
CA GLU A 126 -4.53 -10.51 0.09
C GLU A 126 -3.11 -10.00 -0.20
N TRP A 127 -2.57 -9.10 0.64
CA TRP A 127 -1.20 -8.62 0.49
C TRP A 127 -0.14 -9.72 0.55
N ARG A 128 -0.35 -10.77 1.35
CA ARG A 128 0.54 -11.94 1.42
C ARG A 128 0.48 -12.78 0.15
N ALA A 129 -0.68 -12.87 -0.48
CA ALA A 129 -0.90 -13.66 -1.70
C ALA A 129 -0.37 -12.97 -2.97
N LEU A 130 -0.14 -11.65 -2.95
CA LEU A 130 0.30 -10.90 -4.11
C LEU A 130 1.65 -11.36 -4.67
N ARG A 131 1.63 -11.80 -5.94
CA ARG A 131 2.81 -12.24 -6.71
C ARG A 131 3.58 -11.11 -7.40
N SER A 132 2.99 -9.93 -7.48
CA SER A 132 3.57 -8.70 -8.01
C SER A 132 2.78 -7.52 -7.44
N ILE A 133 3.27 -6.30 -7.62
CA ILE A 133 2.47 -5.10 -7.35
C ILE A 133 1.44 -5.01 -8.47
N PRO A 134 0.12 -4.96 -8.17
CA PRO A 134 -0.90 -4.82 -9.20
C PRO A 134 -0.71 -3.54 -10.03
N PRO A 135 -1.06 -3.55 -11.33
CA PRO A 135 -1.12 -2.35 -12.17
C PRO A 135 -1.87 -1.20 -11.48
N GLU A 136 -1.57 0.05 -11.84
CA GLU A 136 -2.04 1.24 -11.09
C GLU A 136 -3.57 1.27 -10.87
N ARG A 137 -4.35 0.83 -11.85
CA ARG A 137 -5.83 0.79 -11.82
C ARG A 137 -6.42 -0.45 -11.14
N GLU A 138 -5.59 -1.33 -10.60
CA GLU A 138 -6.01 -2.49 -9.85
C GLU A 138 -5.72 -2.30 -8.35
N PRO A 139 -6.65 -2.73 -7.47
CA PRO A 139 -6.45 -2.59 -6.04
C PRO A 139 -5.39 -3.57 -5.52
N THR A 140 -4.74 -3.22 -4.42
CA THR A 140 -3.86 -4.16 -3.70
C THR A 140 -4.61 -5.03 -2.71
N ALA A 141 -5.78 -4.56 -2.26
CA ALA A 141 -6.71 -5.31 -1.45
C ALA A 141 -8.15 -4.79 -1.60
N THR A 142 -9.14 -5.60 -1.22
CA THR A 142 -10.55 -5.20 -1.10
C THR A 142 -11.02 -5.25 0.35
N ALA A 143 -11.74 -4.22 0.80
CA ALA A 143 -12.22 -4.12 2.18
C ALA A 143 -13.49 -3.29 2.29
N GLU A 144 -14.35 -3.60 3.25
CA GLU A 144 -15.48 -2.77 3.64
C GLU A 144 -15.06 -1.64 4.61
N CYS A 145 -15.99 -0.74 4.94
CA CYS A 145 -15.73 0.46 5.74
C CYS A 145 -15.19 0.14 7.14
N ASP A 146 -15.68 -0.92 7.76
CA ASP A 146 -15.27 -1.39 9.08
C ASP A 146 -13.93 -2.14 9.06
N GLU A 147 -13.64 -2.91 8.02
CA GLU A 147 -12.34 -3.54 7.75
C GLU A 147 -11.24 -2.46 7.53
N LEU A 148 -11.56 -1.38 6.80
CA LEU A 148 -10.67 -0.22 6.60
C LEU A 148 -10.41 0.53 7.92
N ALA A 149 -11.46 0.76 8.71
CA ALA A 149 -11.35 1.40 10.02
C ALA A 149 -10.54 0.53 11.02
N ALA A 150 -10.69 -0.79 10.93
CA ALA A 150 -9.93 -1.76 11.71
C ALA A 150 -8.44 -1.74 11.32
N LEU A 151 -8.12 -1.79 10.02
CA LEU A 151 -6.74 -1.69 9.53
C LEU A 151 -6.06 -0.41 10.01
N PHE A 152 -6.74 0.73 9.84
CA PHE A 152 -6.26 2.02 10.33
C PHE A 152 -5.97 1.97 11.83
N SER A 153 -6.94 1.53 12.63
CA SER A 153 -6.82 1.52 14.09
C SER A 153 -5.70 0.59 14.57
N PHE A 154 -5.60 -0.61 13.97
CA PHE A 154 -4.55 -1.57 14.25
C PHE A 154 -3.15 -0.98 14.00
N LEU A 155 -2.92 -0.38 12.83
CA LEU A 155 -1.62 0.16 12.45
C LEU A 155 -1.23 1.40 13.26
N VAL A 156 -2.17 2.33 13.45
CA VAL A 156 -1.93 3.55 14.23
C VAL A 156 -1.60 3.22 15.70
N ARG A 157 -2.23 2.19 16.26
CA ARG A 157 -1.88 1.67 17.60
C ARG A 157 -0.50 1.05 17.63
N LYS A 158 -0.13 0.27 16.60
CA LYS A 158 1.23 -0.28 16.47
C LYS A 158 2.30 0.80 16.33
N LEU A 159 1.94 1.98 15.82
CA LEU A 159 2.81 3.16 15.77
C LEU A 159 2.80 3.99 17.07
N GLY A 160 2.15 3.51 18.14
CA GLY A 160 2.19 4.16 19.45
C GLY A 160 1.08 5.18 19.72
N VAL A 161 -0.02 5.14 18.96
CA VAL A 161 -1.21 5.96 19.23
C VAL A 161 -2.35 5.05 19.71
N PRO A 162 -2.46 4.80 21.02
CA PRO A 162 -3.36 3.77 21.56
C PRO A 162 -4.84 4.13 21.42
N GLU A 163 -5.20 5.41 21.48
CA GLU A 163 -6.58 5.87 21.60
C GLU A 163 -7.31 5.95 20.25
N THR A 164 -7.30 4.86 19.48
CA THR A 164 -8.10 4.70 18.26
C THR A 164 -9.06 3.53 18.39
N GLY A 165 -10.25 3.69 17.81
CA GLY A 165 -11.30 2.68 17.86
C GLY A 165 -12.29 2.82 16.72
N LEU A 166 -13.24 1.89 16.67
CA LEU A 166 -14.30 1.87 15.67
C LEU A 166 -15.53 2.65 16.15
N PHE A 167 -16.17 3.31 15.20
CA PHE A 167 -17.37 4.11 15.42
C PHE A 167 -18.38 3.86 14.31
N TRP A 168 -19.60 3.49 14.69
CA TRP A 168 -20.72 3.26 13.76
C TRP A 168 -21.44 4.57 13.54
N SER A 169 -21.12 5.26 12.44
CA SER A 169 -21.67 6.57 12.09
C SER A 169 -23.13 6.49 11.64
N THR A 170 -23.50 5.36 11.04
CA THR A 170 -24.88 4.96 10.78
C THR A 170 -25.07 3.49 11.18
N ARG A 171 -26.23 2.88 10.86
CA ARG A 171 -26.44 1.44 11.11
C ARG A 171 -25.50 0.57 10.29
N ASP A 172 -25.15 1.02 9.10
CA ASP A 172 -24.47 0.21 8.07
C ASP A 172 -23.12 0.82 7.65
N HIS A 173 -22.62 1.80 8.41
CA HIS A 173 -21.35 2.45 8.10
C HIS A 173 -20.52 2.65 9.37
N ALA A 174 -19.28 2.15 9.33
CA ALA A 174 -18.28 2.36 10.35
C ALA A 174 -17.11 3.20 9.85
N ILE A 175 -16.56 4.02 10.74
CA ILE A 175 -15.32 4.76 10.55
C ILE A 175 -14.40 4.52 11.75
N ALA A 176 -13.16 4.99 11.67
CA ALA A 176 -12.31 5.07 12.82
C ALA A 176 -12.54 6.40 13.58
N VAL A 177 -12.21 6.41 14.86
CA VAL A 177 -12.10 7.64 15.67
C VAL A 177 -10.78 7.62 16.41
N TRP A 178 -10.08 8.76 16.37
CA TRP A 178 -8.91 9.02 17.21
C TRP A 178 -9.31 9.92 18.37
N THR A 179 -9.05 9.49 19.60
CA THR A 179 -9.24 10.32 20.80
C THR A 179 -7.92 10.94 21.23
N ALA A 180 -7.94 12.26 21.42
CA ALA A 180 -6.76 13.05 21.80
C ALA A 180 -7.07 13.99 22.97
N PRO A 181 -6.07 14.42 23.75
CA PRO A 181 -6.24 15.44 24.77
C PRO A 181 -6.69 16.77 24.15
N GLY A 182 -7.71 17.40 24.74
CA GLY A 182 -8.12 18.77 24.43
C GLY A 182 -7.46 19.80 25.33
N THR A 183 -7.51 21.08 24.93
CA THR A 183 -6.99 22.21 25.71
C THR A 183 -7.63 22.34 27.10
N SER A 184 -8.88 21.91 27.24
CA SER A 184 -9.63 21.90 28.50
C SER A 184 -9.34 20.68 29.40
N LYS A 185 -8.32 19.87 29.06
CA LYS A 185 -8.03 18.54 29.65
C LYS A 185 -9.13 17.49 29.45
N LYS A 186 -10.19 17.82 28.71
CA LYS A 186 -11.22 16.86 28.29
C LYS A 186 -10.76 16.13 27.02
N PRO A 187 -11.10 14.84 26.86
CA PRO A 187 -10.84 14.14 25.62
C PRO A 187 -11.63 14.75 24.47
N VAL A 188 -11.00 14.84 23.30
CA VAL A 188 -11.60 15.22 22.03
C VAL A 188 -11.60 13.99 21.15
N ARG A 189 -12.74 13.66 20.56
CA ARG A 189 -12.88 12.56 19.60
C ARG A 189 -12.85 13.16 18.19
N ILE A 190 -11.92 12.69 17.37
CA ILE A 190 -11.69 13.12 16.00
C ILE A 190 -12.16 12.00 15.07
N PRO A 191 -13.25 12.20 14.30
CA PRO A 191 -13.65 11.28 13.25
C PRO A 191 -12.55 11.09 12.21
N VAL A 192 -12.33 9.85 11.78
CA VAL A 192 -11.37 9.47 10.74
C VAL A 192 -12.10 8.62 9.69
N PRO A 193 -12.66 9.24 8.63
CA PRO A 193 -13.51 8.56 7.66
C PRO A 193 -12.70 7.73 6.67
N THR A 194 -12.40 6.47 7.01
CA THR A 194 -11.54 5.58 6.21
C THR A 194 -12.17 5.12 4.89
N SER A 195 -13.45 5.39 4.66
CA SER A 195 -14.13 5.30 3.36
C SER A 195 -14.99 6.53 3.14
N GLN A 196 -15.38 6.80 1.90
CA GLN A 196 -16.18 7.98 1.56
C GLN A 196 -17.70 7.73 1.51
N VAL A 197 -18.14 6.58 2.03
CA VAL A 197 -19.55 6.17 2.04
C VAL A 197 -20.41 7.18 2.81
N GLY A 198 -21.29 7.87 2.10
CA GLY A 198 -22.23 8.82 2.69
C GLY A 198 -21.59 10.12 3.20
N LEU A 199 -20.38 10.45 2.72
CA LEU A 199 -19.66 11.69 3.05
C LEU A 199 -19.34 12.45 1.77
N ASP A 200 -19.23 13.78 1.88
CA ASP A 200 -18.78 14.59 0.76
C ASP A 200 -17.31 14.29 0.39
N GLU A 201 -16.95 14.56 -0.86
CA GLU A 201 -15.60 14.35 -1.36
C GLU A 201 -14.56 15.19 -0.59
N ALA A 202 -14.95 16.33 -0.04
CA ALA A 202 -14.03 17.17 0.73
C ALA A 202 -13.76 16.63 2.15
N GLU A 203 -14.51 15.62 2.61
CA GLU A 203 -14.43 15.18 4.00
C GLU A 203 -13.19 14.34 4.30
N THR A 204 -12.61 14.61 5.47
CA THR A 204 -11.29 14.13 5.89
C THR A 204 -11.22 13.95 7.42
N ILE A 205 -10.02 13.73 7.97
CA ILE A 205 -9.77 13.70 9.42
C ILE A 205 -10.36 14.95 10.08
N GLY A 206 -11.19 14.75 11.09
CA GLY A 206 -11.86 15.84 11.80
C GLY A 206 -13.11 16.37 11.09
N THR A 207 -13.69 15.60 10.16
CA THR A 207 -15.00 15.91 9.59
C THR A 207 -16.02 16.30 10.68
N LYS A 208 -16.86 17.30 10.38
CA LYS A 208 -17.98 17.73 11.22
C LYS A 208 -19.31 17.07 10.85
N GLU A 209 -19.36 16.34 9.74
CA GLU A 209 -20.55 15.60 9.31
C GLU A 209 -20.85 14.43 10.25
N VAL A 210 -19.82 13.93 10.92
CA VAL A 210 -19.93 12.87 11.92
C VAL A 210 -19.82 13.46 13.32
N ASP A 211 -20.85 13.24 14.14
CA ASP A 211 -20.79 13.51 15.57
C ASP A 211 -20.24 12.28 16.33
N PRO A 212 -18.97 12.29 16.79
CA PRO A 212 -18.35 11.15 17.44
C PRO A 212 -18.86 10.90 18.88
N TRP A 213 -19.78 11.74 19.38
CA TRP A 213 -20.39 11.58 20.69
C TRP A 213 -21.74 10.86 20.66
N LYS A 214 -22.31 10.61 19.48
CA LYS A 214 -23.51 9.75 19.32
C LYS A 214 -23.31 8.36 19.90
N GLN A 215 -22.09 7.82 19.82
CA GLN A 215 -21.71 6.57 20.46
C GLN A 215 -21.15 6.87 21.86
N LYS A 216 -21.82 6.39 22.91
CA LYS A 216 -21.45 6.67 24.31
C LYS A 216 -19.98 6.33 24.61
N THR A 217 -19.54 5.15 24.17
CA THR A 217 -18.19 4.65 24.41
C THR A 217 -17.56 4.24 23.09
N ILE A 218 -16.34 4.71 22.83
CA ILE A 218 -15.49 4.21 21.75
C ILE A 218 -14.40 3.38 22.43
N TYR A 219 -14.44 2.07 22.22
CA TYR A 219 -13.44 1.17 22.79
C TYR A 219 -12.17 1.21 21.94
N PRO A 220 -10.98 1.31 22.55
CA PRO A 220 -9.74 1.17 21.81
C PRO A 220 -9.69 -0.18 21.07
N TYR A 221 -9.25 -0.17 19.81
CA TYR A 221 -9.18 -1.35 18.97
C TYR A 221 -8.07 -2.30 19.42
N SER A 222 -8.36 -3.17 20.39
CA SER A 222 -7.36 -4.02 21.06
C SER A 222 -6.98 -5.30 20.32
N ARG A 223 -7.64 -5.59 19.20
CA ARG A 223 -7.44 -6.83 18.46
C ARG A 223 -6.06 -6.86 17.79
N LYS A 224 -5.47 -8.06 17.75
CA LYS A 224 -4.24 -8.36 17.01
C LYS A 224 -4.61 -9.01 15.69
N ASP A 225 -4.82 -8.19 14.67
CA ASP A 225 -5.30 -8.64 13.34
C ASP A 225 -4.27 -9.47 12.58
N VAL A 226 -2.99 -9.23 12.84
CA VAL A 226 -1.88 -10.02 12.29
C VAL A 226 -0.74 -10.11 13.31
N ASP A 227 -0.03 -11.23 13.32
CA ASP A 227 1.15 -11.40 14.17
C ASP A 227 2.37 -10.66 13.63
N ASP A 228 3.21 -10.14 14.53
CA ASP A 228 4.42 -9.38 14.21
C ASP A 228 5.43 -10.17 13.36
N GLN A 229 5.44 -11.50 13.49
CA GLN A 229 6.33 -12.40 12.75
C GLN A 229 5.75 -12.86 11.42
N VAL A 230 4.47 -12.58 11.13
CA VAL A 230 3.91 -12.84 9.80
C VAL A 230 4.67 -12.01 8.78
N THR A 231 4.99 -12.62 7.64
CA THR A 231 5.78 -11.98 6.59
C THR A 231 4.95 -11.66 5.35
N LEU A 232 5.23 -10.50 4.75
CA LEU A 232 4.80 -10.11 3.42
C LEU A 232 5.90 -10.38 2.38
N PRO A 233 5.55 -10.59 1.10
CA PRO A 233 6.54 -10.53 0.02
C PRO A 233 7.24 -9.16 0.05
N GLY A 234 8.57 -9.15 -0.06
CA GLY A 234 9.38 -7.95 0.15
C GLY A 234 9.02 -6.80 -0.79
N ARG A 235 8.68 -7.09 -2.05
CA ARG A 235 8.16 -6.09 -3.01
C ARG A 235 6.87 -5.41 -2.54
N ILE A 236 5.99 -6.12 -1.83
CA ILE A 236 4.74 -5.57 -1.30
C ILE A 236 5.05 -4.69 -0.09
N ALA A 237 5.90 -5.15 0.83
CA ALA A 237 6.33 -4.32 1.96
C ALA A 237 7.04 -3.03 1.48
N THR A 238 7.93 -3.13 0.49
CA THR A 238 8.60 -1.96 -0.12
C THR A 238 7.58 -1.01 -0.76
N PHE A 239 6.60 -1.55 -1.49
CA PHE A 239 5.51 -0.75 -2.05
C PHE A 239 4.73 -0.01 -0.95
N LEU A 240 4.30 -0.70 0.10
CA LEU A 240 3.51 -0.09 1.19
C LEU A 240 4.28 1.05 1.87
N VAL A 241 5.59 0.87 2.13
CA VAL A 241 6.44 1.93 2.72
C VAL A 241 6.62 3.10 1.75
N ALA A 242 6.91 2.83 0.47
CA ALA A 242 7.07 3.88 -0.54
C ALA A 242 5.76 4.68 -0.75
N ALA A 243 4.63 4.00 -0.80
CA ALA A 243 3.31 4.59 -0.91
C ALA A 243 2.93 5.40 0.33
N ALA A 244 3.29 4.95 1.54
CA ALA A 244 3.12 5.74 2.76
C ALA A 244 4.01 6.99 2.74
N ARG A 245 5.24 6.91 2.21
CA ARG A 245 6.10 8.09 2.02
C ARG A 245 5.49 9.07 1.01
N ALA A 246 4.81 8.57 -0.03
CA ALA A 246 4.13 9.41 -1.01
C ALA A 246 2.93 10.21 -0.43
N THR A 247 2.51 9.97 0.82
CA THR A 247 1.53 10.83 1.50
C THR A 247 2.13 12.15 2.00
N ALA A 248 3.44 12.37 1.80
CA ALA A 248 4.17 13.57 2.18
C ALA A 248 3.91 14.75 1.22
N VAL A 249 2.65 15.00 0.89
CA VAL A 249 2.16 16.13 0.08
C VAL A 249 0.96 16.79 0.80
N PRO A 250 0.63 18.05 0.51
CA PRO A 250 -0.52 18.74 1.09
C PRO A 250 -1.84 17.98 0.90
N ARG A 251 -2.75 18.08 1.88
CA ARG A 251 -4.06 17.39 1.86
C ARG A 251 -4.85 17.58 0.57
N ALA A 252 -4.88 18.80 0.02
CA ALA A 252 -5.62 19.08 -1.22
C ALA A 252 -5.15 18.22 -2.41
N GLU A 253 -3.86 17.90 -2.49
CA GLU A 253 -3.32 17.01 -3.52
C GLU A 253 -3.71 15.55 -3.27
N LEU A 254 -3.76 15.13 -2.00
CA LEU A 254 -4.19 13.78 -1.61
C LEU A 254 -5.67 13.55 -1.90
N ASP A 255 -6.53 14.53 -1.61
CA ASP A 255 -7.96 14.45 -1.89
C ASP A 255 -8.26 14.41 -3.39
N ALA A 256 -7.56 15.23 -4.18
CA ALA A 256 -7.64 15.20 -5.64
C ALA A 256 -7.19 13.84 -6.20
N ALA A 257 -6.07 13.30 -5.71
CA ALA A 257 -5.58 12.00 -6.14
C ALA A 257 -6.50 10.84 -5.72
N ARG A 258 -7.08 10.90 -4.52
CA ARG A 258 -8.08 9.93 -4.05
C ARG A 258 -9.29 9.92 -4.99
N ASN A 259 -9.86 11.08 -5.31
CA ASN A 259 -11.02 11.18 -6.19
C ASN A 259 -10.78 10.58 -7.57
N ILE A 260 -9.58 10.77 -8.12
CA ILE A 260 -9.20 10.13 -9.38
C ILE A 260 -9.15 8.61 -9.23
N ARG A 261 -8.52 8.08 -8.15
CA ARG A 261 -8.37 6.63 -7.95
C ARG A 261 -9.69 5.92 -7.71
N VAL A 262 -10.56 6.48 -6.87
CA VAL A 262 -11.90 5.91 -6.58
C VAL A 262 -12.69 5.76 -7.88
N ASN A 263 -12.65 6.76 -8.74
CA ASN A 263 -13.34 6.74 -10.04
C ASN A 263 -12.64 5.90 -11.12
N SER A 264 -11.37 5.51 -10.92
CA SER A 264 -10.58 4.74 -11.90
C SER A 264 -10.68 3.23 -11.71
N PHE A 265 -11.21 2.78 -10.57
CA PHE A 265 -11.43 1.38 -10.31
C PHE A 265 -12.63 0.88 -11.13
N PRO A 266 -12.49 -0.13 -12.00
CA PRO A 266 -13.64 -0.69 -12.71
C PRO A 266 -14.71 -1.16 -11.71
N PRO A 267 -16.01 -1.08 -12.06
CA PRO A 267 -17.11 -1.52 -11.20
C PRO A 267 -16.93 -2.97 -10.74
#